data_AF-A0A1K1M7C2-F1
#
_entry.id   AF-A0A1K1M7C2-F1
#
_cell.length_a   1.000
_cell.length_b   1.000
_cell.length_c   1.000
_cell.angle_alpha   90.00
_cell.angle_beta   90.00
_cell.angle_gamma   90.00
#
_symmetry.space_group_name_H-M   'P 1'
#
loop_
_entity.id
_entity.type
_entity.pdbx_description
1 polymer ?
#
loop_
_entity_poly.entity_id
_entity_poly.type
_entity_poly.pdbx_seq_one_letter_code
_entity_poly.pdbx_strand_id
1 'polypeptide(L)'
;MNKAVKIILCIIGAVIVLIGGFCLWWYRGVDLEKRYKGVFDKAFDGSYNMTVTDSGTYSAPTALIKLPERYKDYDVQYFDKDGNERHFMISSRIGLAGTPREILSVAFNRSRYFDMFLKEQLESQSSQIFLDQISGKLPGYFGDTVEPNAKNYMDHCRRYNGEGVDFSVVAIDETCFVLYDKAINSIVFPKECREDISRSVSPDTCLELSKQDISSYANNKNAYLSVTVKLTDTDTIGKAEDYKDKTEKFILDYRALSDFGGNCLYRIIKNTDPDDDSNNELLYSEEILLGEKSDAEEYITALKKTIKL
;
A
#
# COMPACT_ATOMS: atom_id res chain seq x y z
N MET A 1 -53.60 -22.08 -21.48
CA MET A 1 -52.16 -21.77 -21.60
C MET A 1 -51.35 -23.01 -21.22
N ASN A 2 -50.58 -23.57 -22.17
CA ASN A 2 -49.80 -24.79 -21.99
C ASN A 2 -48.76 -24.60 -20.84
N LYS A 3 -48.50 -25.65 -20.04
CA LYS A 3 -47.52 -25.62 -18.93
C LYS A 3 -46.14 -25.12 -19.40
N ALA A 4 -45.74 -25.45 -20.62
CA ALA A 4 -44.50 -24.96 -21.24
C ALA A 4 -44.46 -23.43 -21.38
N VAL A 5 -45.58 -22.79 -21.76
CA VAL A 5 -45.68 -21.34 -21.93
C VAL A 5 -45.62 -20.61 -20.57
N LYS A 6 -46.20 -21.20 -19.52
CA LYS A 6 -46.09 -20.67 -18.14
C LYS A 6 -44.64 -20.71 -17.63
N ILE A 7 -43.93 -21.81 -17.87
CA ILE A 7 -42.53 -21.98 -17.46
C ILE A 7 -41.64 -20.97 -18.20
N ILE A 8 -41.82 -20.81 -19.51
CA ILE A 8 -41.07 -19.84 -20.32
C ILE A 8 -41.30 -18.40 -19.83
N LEU A 9 -42.55 -18.01 -19.55
CA LEU A 9 -42.86 -16.68 -19.02
C LEU A 9 -42.28 -16.44 -17.62
N CYS A 10 -42.25 -17.45 -16.76
CA CYS A 10 -41.62 -17.34 -15.44
C CYS A 10 -40.09 -17.19 -15.54
N ILE A 11 -39.45 -17.92 -16.47
CA ILE A 11 -38.00 -17.81 -16.71
C ILE A 11 -37.67 -16.43 -17.29
N ILE A 12 -38.44 -15.93 -18.27
CA ILE A 12 -38.25 -14.60 -18.85
C ILE A 12 -38.44 -13.52 -17.79
N GLY A 13 -39.48 -13.62 -16.96
CA GLY A 13 -39.70 -12.70 -15.84
C GLY A 13 -38.54 -12.70 -14.85
N ALA A 14 -38.03 -13.87 -14.47
CA ALA A 14 -36.87 -13.99 -13.59
C ALA A 14 -35.60 -13.37 -14.19
N VAL A 15 -35.35 -13.58 -15.49
CA VAL A 15 -34.20 -13.01 -16.21
C VAL A 15 -34.29 -11.48 -16.28
N ILE A 16 -35.47 -10.91 -16.55
CA ILE A 16 -35.67 -9.45 -16.58
C ILE A 16 -35.44 -8.83 -15.20
N VAL A 17 -35.94 -9.46 -14.13
CA VAL A 17 -35.72 -8.99 -12.75
C VAL A 17 -34.24 -9.06 -12.37
N LEU A 18 -33.54 -10.14 -12.74
CA LEU A 18 -32.11 -10.29 -12.49
C LEU A 18 -31.27 -9.25 -13.24
N ILE A 19 -31.55 -9.03 -14.54
CA ILE A 19 -30.83 -8.04 -15.35
C ILE A 19 -31.13 -6.62 -14.86
N GLY A 20 -32.40 -6.29 -14.61
CA GLY A 20 -32.79 -4.97 -14.10
C GLY A 20 -32.18 -4.68 -12.72
N GLY A 21 -32.18 -5.68 -11.82
CA GLY A 21 -31.52 -5.59 -10.52
C GLY A 21 -30.02 -5.37 -10.63
N PHE A 22 -29.34 -6.10 -11.52
CA PHE A 22 -27.92 -5.93 -11.79
C PHE A 22 -27.61 -4.53 -12.35
N CYS A 23 -28.37 -4.04 -13.32
CA CYS A 23 -28.17 -2.71 -13.91
C CYS A 23 -28.37 -1.58 -12.88
N LEU A 24 -29.39 -1.67 -12.02
CA LEU A 24 -29.63 -0.70 -10.96
C LEU A 24 -28.53 -0.74 -9.88
N TRP A 25 -28.11 -1.94 -9.49
CA TRP A 25 -27.01 -2.13 -8.54
C TRP A 25 -25.70 -1.57 -9.08
N TRP A 26 -25.38 -1.84 -10.34
CA TRP A 26 -24.21 -1.31 -11.03
C TRP A 26 -24.24 0.21 -11.06
N TYR A 27 -25.32 0.79 -11.62
CA TYR A 27 -25.46 2.23 -11.81
C TYR A 27 -25.36 3.03 -10.51
N ARG A 28 -25.82 2.46 -9.38
CA ARG A 28 -25.78 3.12 -8.07
C ARG A 28 -24.36 3.43 -7.57
N GLY A 29 -23.34 2.74 -8.06
CA GLY A 29 -21.99 2.91 -7.57
C GLY A 29 -21.78 2.29 -6.18
N VAL A 30 -20.65 2.60 -5.56
CA VAL A 30 -20.37 2.28 -4.15
C VAL A 30 -20.36 3.57 -3.36
N ASP A 31 -21.16 3.60 -2.30
CA ASP A 31 -21.15 4.65 -1.29
C ASP A 31 -20.04 4.33 -0.28
N LEU A 32 -18.84 4.86 -0.54
CA LEU A 32 -17.64 4.59 0.27
C LEU A 32 -17.77 5.12 1.69
N GLU A 33 -18.37 6.30 1.85
CA GLU A 33 -18.66 6.91 3.15
C GLU A 33 -19.52 5.96 4.00
N LYS A 34 -20.63 5.48 3.45
CA LYS A 34 -21.51 4.56 4.17
C LYS A 34 -20.87 3.20 4.41
N ARG A 35 -20.16 2.65 3.42
CA ARG A 35 -19.60 1.29 3.48
C ARG A 35 -18.45 1.19 4.48
N TYR A 36 -17.56 2.18 4.49
CA TYR A 36 -16.33 2.16 5.28
C TYR A 36 -16.38 3.07 6.49
N LYS A 37 -17.56 3.60 6.86
CA LYS A 37 -17.74 4.46 8.04
C LYS A 37 -17.05 3.89 9.28
N GLY A 38 -17.29 2.61 9.62
CA GLY A 38 -16.67 2.00 10.80
C GLY A 38 -15.14 1.89 10.71
N VAL A 39 -14.60 1.71 9.50
CA VAL A 39 -13.15 1.68 9.26
C VAL A 39 -12.56 3.07 9.44
N PHE A 40 -13.21 4.11 8.91
CA PHE A 40 -12.77 5.50 9.07
C PHE A 40 -12.93 6.00 10.51
N ASP A 41 -14.05 5.69 11.16
CA ASP A 41 -14.28 5.98 12.57
C ASP A 41 -13.17 5.36 13.43
N LYS A 42 -12.75 4.13 13.12
CA LYS A 42 -11.65 3.48 13.82
C LYS A 42 -10.29 4.12 13.48
N ALA A 43 -9.97 4.22 12.18
CA ALA A 43 -8.67 4.68 11.71
C ALA A 43 -8.35 6.11 12.20
N PHE A 44 -9.38 6.95 12.25
CA PHE A 44 -9.23 8.37 12.56
C PHE A 44 -9.83 8.76 13.92
N ASP A 45 -10.14 7.79 14.78
CA ASP A 45 -10.75 8.01 16.11
C ASP A 45 -12.01 8.90 16.07
N GLY A 46 -12.81 8.72 15.00
CA GLY A 46 -13.99 9.53 14.69
C GLY A 46 -13.70 10.98 14.28
N SER A 47 -12.43 11.38 14.25
CA SER A 47 -11.96 12.75 14.01
C SER A 47 -11.46 12.91 12.58
N TYR A 48 -12.38 12.81 11.63
CA TYR A 48 -12.11 13.04 10.21
C TYR A 48 -13.25 13.80 9.54
N ASN A 49 -12.93 14.46 8.44
CA ASN A 49 -13.90 15.09 7.55
C ASN A 49 -13.77 14.49 6.15
N MET A 50 -14.87 13.99 5.61
CA MET A 50 -14.91 13.39 4.27
C MET A 50 -15.73 14.31 3.35
N THR A 51 -15.06 14.99 2.43
CA THR A 51 -15.70 15.97 1.54
C THR A 51 -15.73 15.42 0.12
N VAL A 52 -16.90 15.48 -0.53
CA VAL A 52 -17.01 15.14 -1.96
C VAL A 52 -16.35 16.23 -2.79
N THR A 53 -15.29 15.87 -3.52
CA THR A 53 -14.52 16.79 -4.36
C THR A 53 -14.93 16.75 -5.82
N ASP A 54 -15.39 15.59 -6.31
CA ASP A 54 -15.96 15.41 -7.64
C ASP A 54 -17.09 14.37 -7.59
N SER A 55 -18.08 14.50 -8.46
CA SER A 55 -19.14 13.50 -8.61
C SER A 55 -19.80 13.57 -9.97
N GLY A 56 -20.30 12.44 -10.45
CA GLY A 56 -20.96 12.39 -11.75
C GLY A 56 -21.36 11.00 -12.18
N THR A 57 -21.46 10.81 -13.49
CA THR A 57 -21.62 9.48 -14.09
C THR A 57 -20.38 9.18 -14.92
N TYR A 58 -19.74 8.05 -14.64
CA TYR A 58 -18.57 7.57 -15.36
C TYR A 58 -18.90 6.31 -16.15
N SER A 59 -18.26 6.15 -17.30
CA SER A 59 -18.20 4.88 -18.01
C SER A 59 -16.81 4.75 -18.59
N ALA A 60 -16.16 3.61 -18.39
CA ALA A 60 -14.81 3.34 -18.89
C ALA A 60 -14.70 3.65 -20.40
N PRO A 61 -13.90 4.64 -20.82
CA PRO A 61 -13.88 5.10 -22.22
C PRO A 61 -13.47 4.03 -23.21
N THR A 62 -12.56 3.14 -22.79
CA THR A 62 -11.96 2.07 -23.59
C THR A 62 -12.70 0.74 -23.48
N ALA A 63 -13.81 0.69 -22.73
CA ALA A 63 -14.60 -0.51 -22.55
C ALA A 63 -15.41 -0.89 -23.79
N LEU A 64 -15.46 -2.20 -24.09
CA LEU A 64 -16.34 -2.74 -25.14
C LEU A 64 -17.83 -2.53 -24.78
N ILE A 65 -18.17 -2.64 -23.50
CA ILE A 65 -19.52 -2.40 -22.96
C ILE A 65 -19.46 -1.19 -22.05
N LYS A 66 -20.13 -0.09 -22.44
CA LYS A 66 -20.25 1.12 -21.64
C LYS A 66 -21.35 0.96 -20.60
N LEU A 67 -20.98 0.54 -19.40
CA LEU A 67 -21.90 0.50 -18.26
C LEU A 67 -21.74 1.79 -17.44
N PRO A 68 -22.70 2.73 -17.49
CA PRO A 68 -22.61 3.96 -16.71
C PRO A 68 -22.74 3.68 -15.22
N GLU A 69 -22.00 4.43 -14.43
CA GLU A 69 -21.99 4.33 -12.97
C GLU A 69 -21.93 5.71 -12.33
N ARG A 70 -22.70 5.94 -11.27
CA ARG A 70 -22.53 7.11 -10.43
C ARG A 70 -21.26 7.01 -9.61
N TYR A 71 -20.43 8.04 -9.70
CA TYR A 71 -19.20 8.12 -8.91
C TYR A 71 -19.17 9.34 -8.00
N LYS A 72 -18.35 9.23 -6.97
CA LYS A 72 -17.93 10.30 -6.07
C LYS A 72 -16.44 10.11 -5.76
N ASP A 73 -15.70 11.19 -5.81
CA ASP A 73 -14.35 11.27 -5.28
C ASP A 73 -14.41 12.06 -3.97
N TYR A 74 -13.60 11.60 -3.02
CA TYR A 74 -13.61 12.11 -1.66
C TYR A 74 -12.21 12.55 -1.28
N ASP A 75 -12.12 13.70 -0.65
CA ASP A 75 -10.98 14.09 0.17
C ASP A 75 -11.29 13.72 1.62
N VAL A 76 -10.41 12.94 2.24
CA VAL A 76 -10.49 12.55 3.65
C VAL A 76 -9.41 13.31 4.41
N GLN A 77 -9.85 14.30 5.17
CA GLN A 77 -9.03 15.12 6.07
C GLN A 77 -9.06 14.53 7.48
N TYR A 78 -7.90 14.39 8.11
CA TYR A 78 -7.76 13.96 9.51
C TYR A 78 -6.50 14.57 10.15
N PHE A 79 -6.35 14.40 11.46
CA PHE A 79 -5.12 14.77 12.17
C PHE A 79 -4.37 13.52 12.64
N ASP A 80 -3.06 13.50 12.44
CA ASP A 80 -2.21 12.46 13.03
C ASP A 80 -1.94 12.73 14.53
N LYS A 81 -1.26 11.77 15.18
CA LYS A 81 -0.95 11.81 16.62
C LYS A 81 -0.16 13.07 17.03
N ASP A 82 0.65 13.58 16.11
CA ASP A 82 1.51 14.75 16.33
C ASP A 82 0.77 16.08 16.02
N GLY A 83 -0.50 15.99 15.63
CA GLY A 83 -1.36 17.14 15.34
C GLY A 83 -1.19 17.70 13.93
N ASN A 84 -0.52 16.97 13.02
CA ASN A 84 -0.42 17.40 11.63
C ASN A 84 -1.70 17.05 10.88
N GLU A 85 -2.18 18.00 10.09
CA GLU A 85 -3.28 17.77 9.17
C GLU A 85 -2.82 16.88 8.01
N ARG A 86 -3.62 15.86 7.71
CA ARG A 86 -3.37 14.85 6.68
C ARG A 86 -4.58 14.78 5.76
N HIS A 87 -4.29 14.53 4.48
CA HIS A 87 -5.30 14.39 3.44
C HIS A 87 -4.97 13.18 2.58
N PHE A 88 -6.01 12.44 2.16
CA PHE A 88 -5.87 11.48 1.07
C PHE A 88 -7.16 11.36 0.26
N MET A 89 -6.98 11.02 -1.00
CA MET A 89 -8.06 10.98 -1.99
C MET A 89 -8.53 9.54 -2.19
N ILE A 90 -9.84 9.33 -2.10
CA ILE A 90 -10.47 8.04 -2.40
C ILE A 90 -11.49 8.24 -3.51
N SER A 91 -11.39 7.44 -4.58
CA SER A 91 -12.33 7.51 -5.70
C SER A 91 -13.23 6.29 -5.75
N SER A 92 -14.54 6.49 -5.92
CA SER A 92 -15.46 5.38 -6.20
C SER A 92 -15.35 4.89 -7.65
N ARG A 93 -14.48 5.46 -8.50
CA ARG A 93 -14.23 5.03 -9.89
C ARG A 93 -13.26 3.84 -9.97
N ILE A 94 -12.72 3.42 -8.83
CA ILE A 94 -11.64 2.43 -8.78
C ILE A 94 -12.17 1.04 -9.13
N GLY A 95 -11.37 0.30 -9.91
CA GLY A 95 -11.77 -0.93 -10.57
C GLY A 95 -12.38 -0.72 -11.96
N LEU A 96 -12.77 0.50 -12.35
CA LEU A 96 -13.35 0.78 -13.68
C LEU A 96 -12.32 1.26 -14.72
N ALA A 97 -11.08 1.52 -14.31
CA ALA A 97 -10.01 1.95 -15.21
C ALA A 97 -9.36 0.79 -16.02
N GLY A 98 -9.93 -0.41 -15.94
CA GLY A 98 -9.40 -1.61 -16.56
C GLY A 98 -9.80 -1.84 -18.02
N THR A 99 -9.19 -2.85 -18.63
CA THR A 99 -9.50 -3.37 -19.96
C THR A 99 -10.95 -3.91 -20.05
N PRO A 100 -11.55 -4.00 -21.26
CA PRO A 100 -12.91 -4.51 -21.44
C PRO A 100 -13.23 -5.88 -20.80
N ARG A 101 -12.22 -6.75 -20.65
CA ARG A 101 -12.37 -8.09 -20.04
C ARG A 101 -12.42 -8.04 -18.51
N GLU A 102 -11.89 -7.00 -17.89
CA GLU A 102 -11.88 -6.85 -16.43
C GLU A 102 -13.24 -6.39 -15.88
N ILE A 103 -14.10 -5.77 -16.71
CA ILE A 103 -15.38 -5.19 -16.25
C ILE A 103 -16.31 -6.23 -15.61
N LEU A 104 -16.38 -7.45 -16.14
CA LEU A 104 -17.20 -8.51 -15.54
C LEU A 104 -16.57 -9.01 -14.23
N SER A 105 -15.25 -9.17 -14.20
CA SER A 105 -14.52 -9.57 -12.98
C SER A 105 -14.71 -8.54 -11.86
N VAL A 106 -14.58 -7.26 -12.22
CA VAL A 106 -14.84 -6.12 -11.35
C VAL A 106 -16.30 -6.06 -10.95
N ALA A 107 -17.25 -6.34 -11.85
CA ALA A 107 -18.68 -6.40 -11.50
C ALA A 107 -18.99 -7.45 -10.44
N PHE A 108 -18.43 -8.65 -10.55
CA PHE A 108 -18.66 -9.70 -9.57
C PHE A 108 -17.84 -9.55 -8.29
N ASN A 109 -16.67 -8.89 -8.36
CA ASN A 109 -15.76 -8.74 -7.22
C ASN A 109 -15.64 -7.29 -6.74
N ARG A 110 -16.60 -6.44 -7.09
CA ARG A 110 -16.53 -4.99 -6.91
C ARG A 110 -16.12 -4.56 -5.50
N SER A 111 -16.76 -5.17 -4.51
CA SER A 111 -16.45 -4.97 -3.09
C SER A 111 -14.98 -5.24 -2.77
N ARG A 112 -14.41 -6.32 -3.31
CA ARG A 112 -13.01 -6.70 -3.05
C ARG A 112 -12.02 -5.73 -3.65
N TYR A 113 -12.31 -5.16 -4.82
CA TYR A 113 -11.47 -4.12 -5.43
C TYR A 113 -11.44 -2.85 -4.57
N PHE A 114 -12.59 -2.44 -4.02
CA PHE A 114 -12.62 -1.31 -3.08
C PHE A 114 -11.97 -1.63 -1.75
N ASP A 115 -12.15 -2.85 -1.22
CA ASP A 115 -11.51 -3.29 0.03
C ASP A 115 -9.98 -3.27 -0.13
N MET A 116 -9.46 -3.77 -1.27
CA MET A 116 -8.05 -3.73 -1.61
C MET A 116 -7.53 -2.30 -1.75
N PHE A 117 -8.24 -1.45 -2.51
CA PHE A 117 -7.82 -0.07 -2.68
C PHE A 117 -7.81 0.70 -1.37
N LEU A 118 -8.84 0.54 -0.54
CA LEU A 118 -8.89 1.19 0.76
C LEU A 118 -7.73 0.73 1.64
N LYS A 119 -7.42 -0.57 1.66
CA LYS A 119 -6.22 -1.09 2.34
C LYS A 119 -4.96 -0.38 1.84
N GLU A 120 -4.72 -0.35 0.53
CA GLU A 120 -3.53 0.28 -0.06
C GLU A 120 -3.43 1.76 0.31
N GLN A 121 -4.55 2.49 0.32
CA GLN A 121 -4.56 3.89 0.76
C GLN A 121 -4.23 4.06 2.24
N LEU A 122 -4.81 3.24 3.12
CA LEU A 122 -4.52 3.29 4.55
C LEU A 122 -3.06 2.93 4.85
N GLU A 123 -2.51 1.92 4.16
CA GLU A 123 -1.10 1.54 4.28
C GLU A 123 -0.17 2.62 3.72
N SER A 124 -0.51 3.25 2.59
CA SER A 124 0.25 4.37 2.08
C SER A 124 0.29 5.56 3.05
N GLN A 125 -0.84 5.90 3.67
CA GLN A 125 -0.89 6.91 4.72
C GLN A 125 -0.05 6.52 5.94
N SER A 126 -0.12 5.26 6.37
CA SER A 126 0.72 4.73 7.44
C SER A 126 2.21 4.87 7.12
N SER A 127 2.63 4.43 5.94
CA SER A 127 4.01 4.58 5.47
C SER A 127 4.47 6.05 5.46
N GLN A 128 3.61 6.99 5.02
CA GLN A 128 3.93 8.42 5.01
C GLN A 128 4.11 9.00 6.42
N ILE A 129 3.20 8.69 7.36
CA ILE A 129 3.31 9.14 8.76
C ILE A 129 4.62 8.63 9.37
N PHE A 130 4.92 7.33 9.17
CA PHE A 130 6.15 6.73 9.66
C PHE A 130 7.40 7.40 9.07
N LEU A 131 7.41 7.63 7.75
CA LEU A 131 8.54 8.27 7.08
C LEU A 131 8.78 9.69 7.60
N ASP A 132 7.74 10.47 7.85
CA ASP A 132 7.89 11.83 8.40
C ASP A 132 8.47 11.80 9.81
N GLN A 133 7.99 10.87 10.66
CA GLN A 133 8.48 10.71 12.02
C GLN A 133 9.94 10.22 12.06
N ILE A 134 10.29 9.25 11.21
CA ILE A 134 11.65 8.70 11.19
C ILE A 134 12.64 9.67 10.54
N SER A 135 12.19 10.49 9.58
CA SER A 135 12.98 11.57 8.98
C SER A 135 13.60 12.48 10.04
N GLY A 136 12.82 12.85 11.06
CA GLY A 136 13.29 13.71 12.15
C GLY A 136 14.36 13.06 13.04
N LYS A 137 14.53 11.74 12.98
CA LYS A 137 15.54 11.01 13.76
C LYS A 137 16.87 10.82 13.03
N LEU A 138 16.86 10.85 11.69
CA LEU A 138 18.05 10.55 10.87
C LEU A 138 19.28 11.43 11.17
N PRO A 139 19.14 12.76 11.39
CA PRO A 139 20.31 13.60 11.70
C PRO A 139 21.06 13.16 12.96
N GLY A 140 20.37 12.54 13.93
CA GLY A 140 20.99 12.00 15.15
C GLY A 140 21.93 10.82 14.91
N TYR A 141 21.83 10.14 13.77
CA TYR A 141 22.70 9.00 13.40
C TYR A 141 23.74 9.38 12.34
N PHE A 142 23.31 10.15 11.34
CA PHE A 142 24.11 10.43 10.14
C PHE A 142 24.67 11.85 10.10
N GLY A 143 24.30 12.71 11.06
CA GLY A 143 24.72 14.10 11.15
C GLY A 143 23.85 15.08 10.36
N ASP A 144 24.14 16.37 10.50
CA ASP A 144 23.39 17.48 9.87
C ASP A 144 23.59 17.55 8.34
N THR A 145 24.49 16.74 7.78
CA THR A 145 24.81 16.71 6.34
C THR A 145 23.74 15.99 5.51
N VAL A 146 22.69 15.47 6.12
CA VAL A 146 21.65 14.67 5.46
C VAL A 146 20.42 15.54 5.22
N GLU A 147 20.39 16.21 4.07
CA GLU A 147 19.27 17.09 3.70
C GLU A 147 18.24 16.35 2.83
N PRO A 148 16.93 16.55 3.04
CA PRO A 148 15.90 15.95 2.19
C PRO A 148 16.11 16.31 0.72
N ASN A 149 16.25 15.30 -0.13
CA ASN A 149 16.37 15.49 -1.56
C ASN A 149 15.00 15.95 -2.11
N ALA A 150 14.96 17.11 -2.77
CA ALA A 150 13.75 17.69 -3.36
C ALA A 150 13.07 16.76 -4.38
N LYS A 151 13.77 15.75 -4.88
CA LYS A 151 13.24 14.69 -5.74
C LYS A 151 12.80 13.47 -4.93
N ASN A 152 11.90 13.65 -3.97
CA ASN A 152 11.18 12.54 -3.36
C ASN A 152 10.26 11.93 -4.43
N TYR A 153 10.76 10.93 -5.14
CA TYR A 153 10.11 10.38 -6.32
C TYR A 153 8.89 9.49 -6.00
N MET A 154 8.65 9.11 -4.75
CA MET A 154 7.57 8.18 -4.37
C MET A 154 7.07 8.42 -2.94
N ASP A 155 5.77 8.24 -2.72
CA ASP A 155 5.10 8.41 -1.41
C ASP A 155 5.74 7.60 -0.27
N HIS A 156 6.37 6.47 -0.63
CA HIS A 156 6.97 5.48 0.25
C HIS A 156 8.49 5.63 0.44
N CYS A 157 9.11 6.69 -0.10
CA CYS A 157 10.54 6.90 -0.01
C CYS A 157 10.85 8.31 0.46
N ARG A 158 11.89 8.42 1.30
CA ARG A 158 12.57 9.68 1.58
C ARG A 158 14.03 9.51 1.18
N ARG A 159 14.50 10.38 0.29
CA ARG A 159 15.90 10.44 -0.12
C ARG A 159 16.57 11.63 0.52
N TYR A 160 17.86 11.52 0.77
CA TYR A 160 18.66 12.55 1.38
C TYR A 160 20.03 12.58 0.72
N ASN A 161 20.51 13.78 0.43
CA ASN A 161 21.85 13.95 -0.11
C ASN A 161 22.75 14.49 0.99
N GLY A 162 23.95 13.94 1.08
CA GLY A 162 25.08 14.52 1.78
C GLY A 162 26.30 14.57 0.88
N GLU A 163 27.37 15.21 1.35
CA GLU A 163 28.65 15.23 0.64
C GLU A 163 29.16 13.78 0.47
N GLY A 164 29.12 13.30 -0.78
CA GLY A 164 29.56 11.94 -1.14
C GLY A 164 28.61 10.80 -0.77
N VAL A 165 27.39 11.08 -0.29
CA VAL A 165 26.44 10.04 0.13
C VAL A 165 25.03 10.36 -0.34
N ASP A 166 24.36 9.37 -0.93
CA ASP A 166 22.91 9.35 -1.13
C ASP A 166 22.29 8.33 -0.17
N PHE A 167 21.36 8.78 0.65
CA PHE A 167 20.71 7.99 1.69
C PHE A 167 19.23 7.88 1.38
N SER A 168 18.67 6.68 1.44
CA SER A 168 17.24 6.47 1.21
C SER A 168 16.63 5.59 2.28
N VAL A 169 15.45 6.02 2.74
CA VAL A 169 14.58 5.25 3.63
C VAL A 169 13.31 4.96 2.86
N VAL A 170 12.94 3.68 2.82
CA VAL A 170 11.72 3.22 2.15
C VAL A 170 10.87 2.49 3.18
N ALA A 171 9.63 2.92 3.31
CA ALA A 171 8.61 2.25 4.09
C ALA A 171 7.77 1.39 3.14
N ILE A 172 7.87 0.07 3.29
CA ILE A 172 7.18 -0.90 2.45
C ILE A 172 6.16 -1.59 3.33
N ASP A 173 4.88 -1.44 3.00
CA ASP A 173 3.86 -2.34 3.52
C ASP A 173 3.70 -3.46 2.48
N GLU A 174 4.16 -4.67 2.82
CA GLU A 174 3.98 -5.86 1.98
C GLU A 174 2.48 -6.20 1.95
N THR A 175 1.79 -5.59 0.99
CA THR A 175 0.52 -6.13 0.51
C THR A 175 0.81 -7.52 -0.02
N CYS A 176 0.06 -8.52 0.45
CA CYS A 176 0.06 -9.82 -0.21
C CYS A 176 -0.12 -9.61 -1.72
N PHE A 177 0.89 -9.99 -2.52
CA PHE A 177 0.94 -9.73 -3.95
C PHE A 177 -0.34 -10.22 -4.61
N VAL A 178 -1.16 -9.28 -5.07
CA VAL A 178 -2.33 -9.63 -5.85
C VAL A 178 -1.82 -10.18 -7.18
N LEU A 179 -2.23 -11.40 -7.51
CA LEU A 179 -1.67 -12.11 -8.65
C LEU A 179 -2.38 -11.66 -9.92
N TYR A 180 -1.62 -11.20 -10.92
CA TYR A 180 -2.15 -10.99 -12.25
C TYR A 180 -2.13 -12.32 -13.02
N ASP A 181 -3.30 -12.90 -13.24
CA ASP A 181 -3.42 -14.08 -14.08
C ASP A 181 -3.54 -13.64 -15.55
N LYS A 182 -2.46 -13.86 -16.30
CA LYS A 182 -2.37 -13.57 -17.74
C LYS A 182 -3.33 -14.40 -18.58
N ALA A 183 -3.71 -15.60 -18.15
CA ALA A 183 -4.59 -16.49 -18.91
C ALA A 183 -6.02 -15.95 -18.94
N ILE A 184 -6.49 -15.39 -17.83
CA ILE A 184 -7.81 -14.76 -17.74
C ILE A 184 -7.76 -13.23 -17.84
N ASN A 185 -6.56 -12.65 -17.96
CA ASN A 185 -6.31 -11.21 -18.03
C ASN A 185 -7.03 -10.47 -16.89
N SER A 186 -6.88 -10.98 -15.66
CA SER A 186 -7.58 -10.49 -14.47
C SER A 186 -6.70 -10.61 -13.25
N ILE A 187 -6.97 -9.73 -12.29
CA ILE A 187 -6.46 -9.82 -10.93
C ILE A 187 -7.12 -11.00 -10.21
N VAL A 188 -6.32 -11.82 -9.55
CA VAL A 188 -6.73 -12.95 -8.72
C VAL A 188 -6.36 -12.65 -7.28
N PHE A 189 -7.31 -12.90 -6.38
CA PHE A 189 -7.13 -12.75 -4.94
C PHE A 189 -7.02 -14.13 -4.30
N PRO A 190 -5.79 -14.66 -4.08
CA PRO A 190 -5.56 -15.85 -3.24
C PRO A 190 -6.28 -15.73 -1.90
N LYS A 191 -6.51 -16.88 -1.25
CA LYS A 191 -7.31 -16.91 -0.01
C LYS A 191 -6.66 -16.05 1.08
N GLU A 192 -5.36 -16.16 1.20
CA GLU A 192 -4.49 -15.48 2.15
C GLU A 192 -4.57 -13.95 1.94
N CYS A 193 -4.53 -13.50 0.68
CA CYS A 193 -4.70 -12.08 0.33
C CYS A 193 -6.10 -11.57 0.71
N ARG A 194 -7.14 -12.38 0.53
CA ARG A 194 -8.51 -11.98 0.89
C ARG A 194 -8.68 -11.84 2.40
N GLU A 195 -8.09 -12.74 3.18
CA GLU A 195 -8.12 -12.66 4.64
C GLU A 195 -7.36 -11.43 5.13
N ASP A 196 -6.21 -11.14 4.54
CA ASP A 196 -5.41 -9.95 4.85
C ASP A 196 -6.15 -8.64 4.53
N ILE A 197 -6.74 -8.56 3.33
CA ILE A 197 -7.58 -7.43 2.93
C ILE A 197 -8.76 -7.26 3.89
N SER A 198 -9.50 -8.34 4.17
CA SER A 198 -10.66 -8.29 5.04
C SER A 198 -10.33 -7.84 6.46
N ARG A 199 -9.16 -8.19 7.00
CA ARG A 199 -8.68 -7.69 8.30
C ARG A 199 -8.34 -6.20 8.21
N SER A 200 -7.63 -5.79 7.17
CA SER A 200 -7.19 -4.40 7.01
C SER A 200 -8.33 -3.40 6.83
N VAL A 201 -9.46 -3.84 6.28
CA VAL A 201 -10.70 -3.03 6.14
C VAL A 201 -11.82 -3.46 7.09
N SER A 202 -11.47 -4.00 8.26
CA SER A 202 -12.40 -4.26 9.35
C SER A 202 -12.23 -3.21 10.46
N PRO A 203 -13.32 -2.66 11.04
CA PRO A 203 -13.23 -1.72 12.17
C PRO A 203 -12.49 -2.27 13.40
N ASP A 204 -12.40 -3.60 13.54
CA ASP A 204 -11.76 -4.22 14.70
C ASP A 204 -10.23 -4.37 14.54
N THR A 205 -9.73 -4.34 13.29
CA THR A 205 -8.35 -4.73 12.97
C THR A 205 -7.64 -3.77 12.00
N CYS A 206 -8.31 -2.72 11.52
CA CYS A 206 -7.67 -1.72 10.66
C CYS A 206 -6.64 -0.88 11.43
N LEU A 207 -5.78 -0.20 10.68
CA LEU A 207 -4.75 0.69 11.21
C LEU A 207 -5.40 1.93 11.86
N GLU A 208 -4.99 2.28 13.08
CA GLU A 208 -5.38 3.52 13.77
C GLU A 208 -4.44 4.68 13.40
N LEU A 209 -4.56 5.19 12.18
CA LEU A 209 -3.69 6.24 11.63
C LEU A 209 -3.60 7.51 12.50
N SER A 210 -4.70 7.91 13.14
CA SER A 210 -4.74 9.05 14.08
C SER A 210 -3.89 8.86 15.34
N LYS A 211 -3.54 7.62 15.68
CA LYS A 211 -2.73 7.27 16.86
C LYS A 211 -1.38 6.68 16.49
N GLN A 212 -1.08 6.63 15.19
CA GLN A 212 0.11 5.96 14.69
C GLN A 212 1.38 6.68 15.14
N ASP A 213 2.32 5.87 15.60
CA ASP A 213 3.72 6.26 15.82
C ASP A 213 4.69 5.21 15.25
N ILE A 214 5.98 5.52 15.32
CA ILE A 214 7.06 4.64 14.85
C ILE A 214 6.96 3.23 15.45
N SER A 215 6.57 3.09 16.72
CA SER A 215 6.45 1.78 17.36
C SER A 215 5.26 0.98 16.85
N SER A 216 4.12 1.64 16.62
CA SER A 216 2.97 0.98 16.00
C SER A 216 3.27 0.49 14.56
N TYR A 217 4.04 1.25 13.78
CA TYR A 217 4.51 0.81 12.46
C TYR A 217 5.48 -0.37 12.57
N ALA A 218 6.48 -0.28 13.45
CA ALA A 218 7.45 -1.35 13.67
C ALA A 218 6.81 -2.66 14.19
N ASN A 219 5.66 -2.56 14.87
CA ASN A 219 4.86 -3.69 15.34
C ASN A 219 3.86 -4.23 14.31
N ASN A 220 3.75 -3.62 13.13
CA ASN A 220 2.98 -4.18 12.03
C ASN A 220 3.81 -5.25 11.31
N LYS A 221 3.35 -6.51 11.37
CA LYS A 221 4.03 -7.64 10.73
C LYS A 221 4.07 -7.56 9.20
N ASN A 222 3.21 -6.75 8.59
CA ASN A 222 3.19 -6.51 7.15
C ASN A 222 4.04 -5.28 6.76
N ALA A 223 4.50 -4.48 7.73
CA ALA A 223 5.36 -3.34 7.48
C ALA A 223 6.84 -3.75 7.43
N TYR A 224 7.62 -3.05 6.63
CA TYR A 224 9.03 -3.33 6.36
C TYR A 224 9.79 -2.03 6.12
N LEU A 225 10.87 -1.83 6.89
CA LEU A 225 11.77 -0.69 6.75
C LEU A 225 12.98 -1.06 5.88
N SER A 226 13.16 -0.42 4.73
CA SER A 226 14.38 -0.55 3.93
C SER A 226 15.23 0.70 4.03
N VAL A 227 16.51 0.55 4.32
CA VAL A 227 17.49 1.63 4.41
C VAL A 227 18.62 1.35 3.42
N THR A 228 18.88 2.27 2.51
CA THR A 228 19.99 2.15 1.57
C THR A 228 20.89 3.37 1.66
N VAL A 229 22.17 3.13 1.95
CA VAL A 229 23.24 4.14 1.94
C VAL A 229 24.11 3.90 0.72
N LYS A 230 24.13 4.85 -0.21
CA LYS A 230 24.97 4.82 -1.40
C LYS A 230 26.14 5.79 -1.22
N LEU A 231 27.36 5.26 -1.22
CA LEU A 231 28.61 6.00 -1.12
C LEU A 231 29.09 6.32 -2.53
N THR A 232 29.22 7.61 -2.85
CA THR A 232 29.42 8.09 -4.24
C THR A 232 30.82 8.60 -4.55
N ASP A 233 31.67 8.80 -3.55
CA ASP A 233 33.05 9.26 -3.75
C ASP A 233 34.07 8.46 -2.94
N THR A 234 35.35 8.63 -3.28
CA THR A 234 36.44 7.84 -2.68
C THR A 234 36.57 8.05 -1.17
N ASP A 235 36.29 9.26 -0.68
CA ASP A 235 36.44 9.60 0.74
C ASP A 235 35.35 8.95 1.60
N THR A 236 34.13 8.90 1.08
CA THR A 236 33.00 8.24 1.73
C THR A 236 33.07 6.71 1.60
N ILE A 237 33.52 6.20 0.45
CA ILE A 237 33.83 4.76 0.26
C ILE A 237 34.87 4.29 1.30
N GLY A 238 35.90 5.10 1.59
CA GLY A 238 36.88 4.80 2.63
C GLY A 238 36.30 4.74 4.06
N LYS A 239 35.07 5.21 4.26
CA LYS A 239 34.34 5.23 5.54
C LYS A 239 33.15 4.25 5.57
N ALA A 240 33.12 3.26 4.67
CA ALA A 240 31.98 2.35 4.57
C ALA A 240 31.62 1.63 5.88
N GLU A 241 32.61 1.25 6.69
CA GLU A 241 32.38 0.63 8.01
C GLU A 241 31.71 1.60 9.01
N ASP A 242 32.06 2.90 9.01
CA ASP A 242 31.41 3.91 9.85
C ASP A 242 29.92 4.08 9.46
N TYR A 243 29.63 4.11 8.16
CA TYR A 243 28.24 4.16 7.68
C TYR A 243 27.47 2.88 7.98
N LYS A 244 28.11 1.71 7.92
CA LYS A 244 27.53 0.46 8.38
C LYS A 244 27.16 0.55 9.87
N ASP A 245 28.09 0.93 10.73
CA ASP A 245 27.84 0.97 12.19
C ASP A 245 26.74 1.98 12.57
N LYS A 246 26.70 3.14 11.90
CA LYS A 246 25.60 4.12 12.05
C LYS A 246 24.26 3.54 11.63
N THR A 247 24.22 2.83 10.50
CA THR A 247 23.01 2.20 9.98
C THR A 247 22.56 1.05 10.87
N GLU A 248 23.47 0.20 11.34
CA GLU A 248 23.17 -0.88 12.29
C GLU A 248 22.61 -0.33 13.60
N LYS A 249 23.14 0.78 14.11
CA LYS A 249 22.60 1.44 15.31
C LYS A 249 21.18 1.95 15.08
N PHE A 250 20.93 2.63 13.96
CA PHE A 250 19.60 3.11 13.58
C PHE A 250 18.59 1.97 13.46
N ILE A 251 18.98 0.89 12.77
CA ILE A 251 18.17 -0.31 12.63
C ILE A 251 17.92 -0.95 14.00
N LEU A 252 18.93 -1.07 14.87
CA LEU A 252 18.78 -1.63 16.20
C LEU A 252 17.74 -0.85 17.03
N ASP A 253 17.81 0.49 16.99
CA ASP A 253 16.87 1.35 17.70
C ASP A 253 15.45 1.23 17.12
N TYR A 254 15.28 1.07 15.81
CA TYR A 254 13.99 0.75 15.19
C TYR A 254 13.44 -0.60 15.64
N ARG A 255 14.28 -1.64 15.60
CA ARG A 255 13.90 -3.01 15.97
C ARG A 255 13.47 -3.12 17.42
N ALA A 256 14.10 -2.37 18.31
CA ALA A 256 13.74 -2.31 19.73
C ALA A 256 12.32 -1.75 19.99
N LEU A 257 11.70 -1.10 19.00
CA LEU A 257 10.32 -0.61 19.09
C LEU A 257 9.27 -1.69 18.78
N SER A 258 9.70 -2.89 18.35
CA SER A 258 8.84 -3.98 17.91
C SER A 258 8.94 -5.20 18.82
N ASP A 259 7.80 -5.78 19.20
CA ASP A 259 7.70 -6.99 20.03
C ASP A 259 8.29 -8.23 19.36
N PHE A 260 8.36 -8.22 18.02
CA PHE A 260 8.98 -9.28 17.24
C PHE A 260 10.32 -8.85 16.64
N GLY A 261 10.84 -7.67 17.01
CA GLY A 261 12.13 -7.19 16.51
C GLY A 261 12.09 -6.52 15.13
N GLY A 262 10.90 -6.26 14.56
CA GLY A 262 10.67 -5.48 13.34
C GLY A 262 11.12 -6.19 12.06
N ASN A 263 10.48 -5.86 10.94
CA ASN A 263 10.99 -6.25 9.63
C ASN A 263 11.79 -5.09 9.05
N CYS A 264 13.01 -5.38 8.61
CA CYS A 264 13.84 -4.38 7.97
C CYS A 264 14.95 -4.98 7.12
N LEU A 265 15.47 -4.15 6.22
CA LEU A 265 16.68 -4.40 5.46
C LEU A 265 17.53 -3.15 5.50
N TYR A 266 18.84 -3.34 5.61
CA TYR A 266 19.76 -2.28 5.27
C TYR A 266 20.75 -2.73 4.21
N ARG A 267 21.17 -1.78 3.37
CA ARG A 267 22.21 -1.97 2.35
C ARG A 267 23.16 -0.79 2.37
N ILE A 268 24.45 -1.10 2.31
CA ILE A 268 25.51 -0.12 2.03
C ILE A 268 26.07 -0.47 0.65
N ILE A 269 25.99 0.48 -0.26
CA ILE A 269 26.33 0.31 -1.67
C ILE A 269 27.39 1.33 -2.03
N LYS A 270 28.40 0.89 -2.77
CA LYS A 270 29.33 1.78 -3.46
C LYS A 270 28.81 2.05 -4.86
N ASN A 271 28.78 3.32 -5.26
CA ASN A 271 28.52 3.72 -6.63
C ASN A 271 29.54 4.77 -7.07
N THR A 272 30.49 4.39 -7.93
CA THR A 272 31.52 5.31 -8.43
C THR A 272 31.08 6.13 -9.65
N ASP A 273 29.88 5.88 -10.19
CA ASP A 273 29.28 6.62 -11.30
C ASP A 273 27.82 7.01 -10.94
N PRO A 274 27.61 8.24 -10.41
CA PRO A 274 26.30 8.66 -9.95
C PRO A 274 25.22 8.68 -11.06
N ASP A 275 25.61 8.66 -12.34
CA ASP A 275 24.69 8.61 -13.48
C ASP A 275 24.38 7.17 -13.96
N ASP A 276 25.03 6.14 -13.39
CA ASP A 276 24.84 4.73 -13.74
C ASP A 276 24.52 3.85 -12.52
N ASP A 277 23.23 3.60 -12.31
CA ASP A 277 22.74 2.69 -11.26
C ASP A 277 23.10 1.21 -11.51
N SER A 278 23.61 0.84 -12.69
CA SER A 278 24.03 -0.54 -12.98
C SER A 278 25.41 -0.89 -12.40
N ASN A 279 26.20 0.11 -11.98
CA ASN A 279 27.52 -0.06 -11.37
C ASN A 279 27.50 -0.07 -9.83
N ASN A 280 26.36 -0.35 -9.23
CA ASN A 280 26.21 -0.47 -7.79
C ASN A 280 26.93 -1.74 -7.27
N GLU A 281 27.95 -1.57 -6.42
CA GLU A 281 28.64 -2.65 -5.71
C GLU A 281 28.10 -2.76 -4.28
N LEU A 282 27.52 -3.90 -3.92
CA LEU A 282 27.03 -4.15 -2.57
C LEU A 282 28.21 -4.40 -1.61
N LEU A 283 28.39 -3.52 -0.64
CA LEU A 283 29.44 -3.66 0.39
C LEU A 283 28.93 -4.42 1.61
N TYR A 284 27.74 -4.06 2.08
CA TYR A 284 27.10 -4.65 3.25
C TYR A 284 25.60 -4.78 3.04
N SER A 285 25.01 -5.86 3.55
CA SER A 285 23.57 -6.06 3.56
C SER A 285 23.18 -6.93 4.74
N GLU A 286 22.07 -6.58 5.39
CA GLU A 286 21.42 -7.46 6.35
C GLU A 286 19.92 -7.31 6.20
N GLU A 287 19.23 -8.44 6.11
CA GLU A 287 17.77 -8.52 6.13
C GLU A 287 17.31 -9.22 7.40
N ILE A 288 16.29 -8.65 8.03
CA ILE A 288 15.75 -9.10 9.30
C ILE A 288 14.24 -9.17 9.15
N LEU A 289 13.70 -10.34 9.43
CA LEU A 289 12.29 -10.64 9.26
C LEU A 289 11.81 -11.36 10.51
N LEU A 290 10.75 -10.85 11.10
CA LEU A 290 10.22 -11.36 12.38
C LEU A 290 11.30 -11.48 13.47
N GLY A 291 12.29 -10.57 13.45
CA GLY A 291 13.39 -10.49 14.42
C GLY A 291 14.57 -11.41 14.14
N GLU A 292 14.47 -12.28 13.14
CA GLU A 292 15.51 -13.22 12.74
C GLU A 292 16.26 -12.71 11.50
N LYS A 293 17.58 -12.93 11.45
CA LYS A 293 18.34 -12.66 10.23
C LYS A 293 17.86 -13.61 9.15
N SER A 294 17.56 -13.07 7.98
CA SER A 294 17.11 -13.85 6.82
C SER A 294 18.13 -13.76 5.70
N ASP A 295 18.39 -14.89 5.05
CA ASP A 295 18.86 -14.86 3.68
C ASP A 295 17.65 -14.54 2.78
N ALA A 296 17.76 -13.55 1.91
CA ALA A 296 16.67 -13.11 1.03
C ALA A 296 16.09 -14.27 0.18
N GLU A 297 16.92 -15.27 -0.15
CA GLU A 297 16.49 -16.49 -0.85
C GLU A 297 15.64 -17.42 0.03
N GLU A 298 15.93 -17.52 1.33
CA GLU A 298 15.12 -18.29 2.27
C GLU A 298 13.78 -17.61 2.56
N TYR A 299 13.73 -16.28 2.67
CA TYR A 299 12.45 -15.57 2.84
C TYR A 299 11.54 -15.69 1.64
N ILE A 300 12.04 -15.48 0.42
CA ILE A 300 11.23 -15.68 -0.80
C ILE A 300 10.73 -17.12 -0.86
N THR A 301 11.55 -18.09 -0.43
CA THR A 301 11.17 -19.50 -0.37
C THR A 301 10.12 -19.76 0.72
N ALA A 302 10.25 -19.14 1.90
CA ALA A 302 9.31 -19.24 3.01
C ALA A 302 7.97 -18.56 2.72
N LEU A 303 7.98 -17.38 2.09
CA LEU A 303 6.80 -16.69 1.56
C LEU A 303 6.09 -17.56 0.53
N LYS A 304 6.82 -18.10 -0.47
CA LYS A 304 6.24 -19.04 -1.46
C LYS A 304 5.65 -20.28 -0.83
N LYS A 305 6.27 -20.81 0.23
CA LYS A 305 5.82 -21.99 0.97
C LYS A 305 4.58 -21.70 1.84
N THR A 306 4.49 -20.50 2.39
CA THR A 306 3.33 -20.00 3.14
C THR A 306 2.15 -19.67 2.21
N ILE A 307 2.44 -19.21 0.99
CA ILE A 307 1.43 -18.82 -0.02
C ILE A 307 0.87 -20.02 -0.81
N LYS A 308 1.46 -21.23 -0.71
CA LYS A 308 1.01 -22.47 -1.41
C LYS A 308 0.38 -22.20 -2.80
N LEU A 309 1.24 -21.89 -3.77
CA LEU A 309 0.94 -22.16 -5.18
C LEU A 309 1.14 -23.65 -5.49
#